data_AF-A0A965L5T7-F1
#
_entry.id   AF-A0A965L5T7-F1
#
_cell.length_a   1.000
_cell.length_b   1.000
_cell.length_c   1.000
_cell.angle_alpha   90.00
_cell.angle_beta   90.00
_cell.angle_gamma   90.00
#
_symmetry.space_group_name_H-M   'P 1'
#
loop_
_entity.id
_entity.type
_entity.pdbx_description
1 polymer ?
#
loop_
_entity_poly.entity_id
_entity_poly.type
_entity_poly.pdbx_seq_one_letter_code
_entity_poly.pdbx_strand_id
1 'polypeptide(L)'
;MQANFLSVVLMPLALALIMMGLGLSLTLADFKRVYLFPKAVIIGLFCQMFVLPIICFLIIKAMGIPPVLAVGLMLLAAAPGGPSANLYSHIAKGDVALNVTLTALNSLFSVFSIAVIVN
;
A
#
# COMPACT_ATOMS: atom_id res chain seq x y z
N MET A 1 -20.36 -3.13 16.38
CA MET A 1 -19.01 -2.57 16.59
C MET A 1 -19.14 -1.39 17.55
N GLN A 2 -18.80 -1.56 18.82
CA GLN A 2 -18.75 -0.44 19.77
C GLN A 2 -17.53 0.42 19.40
N ALA A 3 -17.78 1.65 18.93
CA ALA A 3 -16.71 2.56 18.54
C ALA A 3 -16.01 3.10 19.79
N ASN A 4 -14.94 2.43 20.22
CA ASN A 4 -14.12 2.88 21.35
C ASN A 4 -13.22 4.03 20.91
N PHE A 5 -12.89 4.92 21.87
CA PHE A 5 -11.93 6.01 21.70
C PHE A 5 -10.62 5.54 21.03
N LEU A 6 -10.19 4.33 21.35
CA LEU A 6 -8.99 3.69 20.81
C LEU A 6 -9.05 3.47 19.29
N SER A 7 -10.19 3.01 18.75
CA SER A 7 -10.33 2.77 17.31
C SER A 7 -10.62 4.03 16.50
N VAL A 8 -11.33 5.01 17.08
CA VAL A 8 -11.76 6.21 16.37
C VAL A 8 -10.70 7.32 16.40
N VAL A 9 -9.92 7.41 17.49
CA VAL A 9 -8.97 8.51 17.69
C VAL A 9 -7.54 8.00 17.67
N LEU A 10 -7.21 7.00 18.50
CA LEU A 10 -5.82 6.56 18.67
C LEU A 10 -5.25 5.90 17.40
N MET A 11 -6.01 5.00 16.77
CA MET A 11 -5.58 4.29 15.56
C MET A 11 -5.30 5.23 14.37
N PRO A 12 -6.20 6.16 13.99
CA PRO A 12 -5.91 7.14 12.94
C PRO A 12 -4.74 8.05 13.29
N LEU A 13 -4.62 8.48 14.54
CA LEU A 13 -3.51 9.34 14.98
C LEU A 13 -2.17 8.60 14.90
N ALA A 14 -2.13 7.33 15.33
CA ALA A 14 -0.95 6.49 15.20
C ALA A 14 -0.58 6.27 13.73
N LEU A 15 -1.57 6.01 12.87
CA LEU A 15 -1.35 5.87 11.43
C LEU A 15 -0.79 7.18 10.82
N ALA A 16 -1.32 8.33 11.21
CA ALA A 16 -0.83 9.64 10.78
C ALA A 16 0.64 9.86 11.18
N LEU A 17 1.02 9.52 12.42
CA LEU A 17 2.41 9.60 12.89
C LEU A 17 3.34 8.63 12.14
N ILE A 18 2.89 7.39 11.90
CA ILE A 18 3.67 6.40 11.13
C ILE A 18 3.90 6.88 9.70
N MET A 19 2.85 7.37 9.04
CA MET A 19 2.94 7.86 7.66
C MET A 19 3.77 9.14 7.56
N MET A 20 3.70 10.02 8.57
CA MET A 20 4.59 11.18 8.68
C MET A 20 6.06 10.77 8.88
N GLY A 21 6.33 9.76 9.73
CA GLY A 21 7.67 9.20 9.90
C GLY A 21 8.24 8.57 8.62
N LEU A 22 7.39 7.89 7.84
CA LEU A 22 7.74 7.38 6.52
C LEU A 22 8.10 8.53 5.57
N GLY A 23 7.30 9.60 5.57
CA GLY A 23 7.57 10.82 4.79
C GLY A 23 8.90 11.49 5.15
N LEU A 24 9.21 11.61 6.44
CA LEU A 24 10.48 12.19 6.92
C LEU A 24 11.70 11.30 6.62
N SER A 25 11.48 10.00 6.40
CA SER A 25 12.55 9.06 6.03
C SER A 25 12.87 9.09 4.53
N LEU A 26 12.07 9.78 3.71
CA LEU A 26 12.31 9.89 2.26
C LEU A 26 13.46 10.86 1.96
N THR A 27 14.33 10.45 1.06
CA THR A 27 15.45 11.25 0.57
C THR A 27 15.26 11.64 -0.89
N LEU A 28 15.89 12.72 -1.33
CA LEU A 28 15.87 13.13 -2.74
C LEU A 28 16.45 12.04 -3.68
N ALA A 29 17.31 11.18 -3.16
CA ALA A 29 17.85 10.04 -3.91
C ALA A 29 16.77 9.00 -4.27
N ASP A 30 15.73 8.85 -3.43
CA ASP A 30 14.62 7.93 -3.67
C ASP A 30 13.76 8.36 -4.87
N PHE A 31 13.61 9.68 -5.07
CA PHE A 31 12.93 10.25 -6.23
C PHE A 31 13.79 10.17 -7.50
N LYS A 32 15.12 10.35 -7.38
CA LYS A 32 16.04 10.19 -8.51
C LYS A 32 16.02 8.77 -9.07
N ARG A 33 15.81 7.76 -8.22
CA ARG A 33 15.69 6.35 -8.62
C ARG A 33 14.54 6.08 -9.58
N VAL A 34 13.43 6.82 -9.49
CA VAL A 34 12.30 6.70 -10.43
C VAL A 34 12.76 6.90 -11.87
N TYR A 35 13.69 7.83 -12.07
CA TYR A 35 14.27 8.13 -13.38
C TYR A 35 15.40 7.17 -13.78
N LEU A 36 16.13 6.61 -12.81
CA LEU A 36 17.23 5.67 -13.07
C LEU A 36 16.71 4.27 -13.43
N PHE A 37 15.63 3.81 -12.79
CA PHE A 37 15.07 2.47 -13.00
C PHE A 37 13.57 2.51 -13.32
N PRO A 38 13.15 3.22 -14.39
CA PRO A 38 11.73 3.44 -14.67
C PRO A 38 10.96 2.14 -14.94
N LYS A 39 11.60 1.17 -15.62
CA LYS A 39 10.97 -0.12 -15.91
C LYS A 39 10.60 -0.88 -14.63
N ALA A 40 11.51 -0.94 -13.66
CA ALA A 40 11.29 -1.65 -12.40
C ALA A 40 10.18 -0.97 -11.57
N VAL A 41 10.17 0.36 -11.52
CA VAL A 41 9.16 1.15 -10.82
C VAL A 41 7.77 0.97 -11.45
N ILE A 42 7.67 1.07 -12.77
CA ILE A 42 6.38 0.92 -13.49
C ILE A 42 5.81 -0.48 -13.30
N ILE A 43 6.64 -1.53 -13.46
CA ILE A 43 6.20 -2.92 -13.27
C ILE A 43 5.76 -3.14 -11.82
N GLY A 44 6.55 -2.66 -10.85
CA GLY A 44 6.22 -2.79 -9.43
C GLY A 44 4.92 -2.09 -9.05
N LEU A 45 4.71 -0.85 -9.52
CA LEU A 45 3.46 -0.12 -9.32
C LEU A 45 2.27 -0.81 -9.99
N PHE A 46 2.43 -1.26 -11.23
CA PHE A 46 1.37 -1.98 -11.94
C PHE A 46 0.95 -3.25 -11.21
N CYS A 47 1.92 -4.01 -10.69
CA CYS A 47 1.63 -5.19 -9.88
C CYS A 47 0.87 -4.85 -8.60
N GLN A 48 1.25 -3.77 -7.91
CA GLN A 48 0.58 -3.37 -6.66
C GLN A 48 -0.83 -2.80 -6.89
N MET A 49 -1.01 -1.95 -7.91
CA MET A 49 -2.30 -1.29 -8.16
C MET A 49 -3.32 -2.14 -8.92
N PHE A 50 -2.88 -3.06 -9.78
CA PHE A 50 -3.79 -3.82 -10.63
C PHE A 50 -3.74 -5.31 -10.33
N VAL A 51 -2.55 -5.91 -10.38
CA VAL A 51 -2.41 -7.37 -10.26
C VAL A 51 -2.88 -7.84 -8.87
N LEU A 52 -2.48 -7.15 -7.80
CA LEU A 52 -2.87 -7.50 -6.43
C LEU A 52 -4.39 -7.41 -6.21
N PRO A 53 -5.10 -6.31 -6.55
CA PRO A 53 -6.56 -6.26 -6.46
C PRO A 53 -7.28 -7.30 -7.33
N ILE A 54 -6.79 -7.56 -8.55
CA ILE A 54 -7.37 -8.58 -9.43
C ILE A 54 -7.25 -9.98 -8.81
N ILE A 55 -6.07 -10.32 -8.27
CA ILE A 55 -5.88 -11.59 -7.56
C ILE A 55 -6.81 -11.67 -6.35
N CYS A 56 -6.92 -10.60 -5.57
CA CYS A 56 -7.83 -10.55 -4.42
C CYS A 56 -9.29 -10.79 -4.84
N PHE A 57 -9.74 -10.14 -5.91
CA PHE A 57 -11.08 -10.32 -6.47
C PHE A 57 -11.34 -11.77 -6.93
N LEU A 58 -10.36 -12.39 -7.61
CA LEU A 58 -10.46 -13.79 -8.02
C LEU A 58 -10.57 -14.72 -6.81
N ILE A 59 -9.80 -14.48 -5.75
CA ILE A 59 -9.86 -15.25 -4.50
C ILE A 59 -11.24 -15.10 -3.83
N ILE A 60 -11.74 -13.87 -3.72
CA ILE A 60 -13.08 -13.58 -3.17
C ILE A 60 -14.15 -14.36 -3.93
N LYS A 61 -14.09 -14.34 -5.27
CA LYS A 61 -15.06 -15.04 -6.13
C LYS A 61 -14.94 -16.56 -6.00
N ALA A 62 -13.73 -17.10 -5.95
CA ALA A 62 -13.48 -18.54 -5.85
C ALA A 62 -13.90 -19.11 -4.49
N MET A 63 -13.70 -18.36 -3.41
CA MET A 63 -14.00 -18.80 -2.03
C MET A 63 -15.41 -18.41 -1.56
N GLY A 64 -16.18 -17.65 -2.35
CA GLY A 64 -17.55 -17.25 -2.00
C GLY A 64 -17.64 -16.38 -0.75
N ILE A 65 -16.68 -15.47 -0.56
CA ILE A 65 -16.57 -14.66 0.66
C ILE A 65 -17.79 -13.73 0.80
N PRO A 66 -18.39 -13.60 2.01
CA PRO A 66 -19.53 -12.71 2.23
C PRO A 66 -19.26 -11.27 1.78
N PRO A 67 -20.26 -10.54 1.24
CA PRO A 67 -20.06 -9.23 0.62
C PRO A 67 -19.35 -8.20 1.51
N VAL A 68 -19.67 -8.19 2.81
CA VAL A 68 -19.06 -7.26 3.78
C VAL A 68 -17.55 -7.51 3.93
N LEU A 69 -17.15 -8.78 4.00
CA LEU A 69 -15.74 -9.17 4.09
C LEU A 69 -15.01 -8.95 2.77
N ALA A 70 -15.68 -9.21 1.64
CA ALA A 70 -15.15 -8.97 0.31
C ALA A 70 -14.76 -7.50 0.10
N VAL A 71 -15.63 -6.56 0.49
CA VAL A 71 -15.32 -5.11 0.42
C VAL A 71 -14.12 -4.77 1.30
N GLY A 72 -14.07 -5.29 2.53
CA GLY A 72 -12.92 -5.08 3.42
C GLY A 72 -11.60 -5.61 2.83
N LEU A 73 -11.62 -6.77 2.19
CA LEU A 73 -10.46 -7.36 1.52
C LEU A 73 -10.02 -6.56 0.29
N MET A 74 -10.97 -6.09 -0.52
CA MET A 74 -10.67 -5.21 -1.65
C MET A 74 -10.06 -3.88 -1.20
N LEU A 75 -10.55 -3.30 -0.10
CA LEU A 75 -9.97 -2.09 0.50
C LEU A 75 -8.55 -2.33 1.01
N LEU A 76 -8.30 -3.48 1.63
CA LEU A 76 -6.95 -3.88 2.06
C LEU A 76 -6.00 -4.08 0.87
N ALA A 77 -6.47 -4.69 -0.22
CA ALA A 77 -5.68 -4.89 -1.43
C ALA A 77 -5.41 -3.58 -2.19
N ALA A 78 -6.32 -2.61 -2.10
CA ALA A 78 -6.18 -1.27 -2.67
C ALA A 78 -5.29 -0.33 -1.84
N ALA A 79 -5.10 -0.65 -0.56
CA ALA A 79 -4.30 0.16 0.34
C ALA A 79 -2.82 0.15 -0.09
N PRO A 80 -2.10 1.26 0.10
CA PRO A 80 -0.69 1.33 -0.24
C PRO A 80 0.15 0.39 0.65
N GLY A 81 1.31 -0.01 0.13
CA GLY A 81 2.28 -0.80 0.88
C GLY A 81 2.71 -0.13 2.18
N GLY A 82 2.89 -0.91 3.24
CA GLY A 82 3.33 -0.39 4.55
C GLY A 82 4.87 -0.38 4.70
N PRO A 83 5.41 0.36 5.70
CA PRO A 83 6.84 0.38 5.99
C PRO A 83 7.42 -0.99 6.36
N SER A 84 6.59 -1.93 6.82
CA SER A 84 6.99 -3.33 7.06
C SER A 84 7.47 -4.02 5.79
N ALA A 85 6.97 -3.66 4.60
CA ALA A 85 7.43 -4.20 3.33
C ALA A 85 8.92 -3.88 3.07
N ASN A 86 9.42 -2.75 3.55
CA ASN A 86 10.83 -2.38 3.43
C ASN A 86 11.72 -3.31 4.27
N LEU A 87 11.26 -3.66 5.47
CA LEU A 87 11.95 -4.64 6.33
C LEU A 87 11.97 -6.02 5.68
N TYR A 88 10.85 -6.48 5.11
CA TYR A 88 10.80 -7.76 4.40
C TYR A 88 11.71 -7.76 3.16
N SER A 89 11.75 -6.67 2.41
CA SER A 89 12.67 -6.51 1.28
C SER A 89 14.14 -6.61 1.72
N HIS A 90 14.49 -6.01 2.86
CA HIS A 90 15.82 -6.09 3.44
C HIS A 90 16.19 -7.52 3.83
N ILE A 91 15.29 -8.22 4.54
CA ILE A 91 15.51 -9.62 4.96
C ILE A 91 15.64 -10.53 3.74
N ALA A 92 14.88 -10.28 2.67
CA ALA A 92 14.93 -11.02 1.43
C ALA A 92 16.14 -10.68 0.53
N LYS A 93 17.06 -9.81 0.98
CA LYS A 93 18.18 -9.27 0.17
C LYS A 93 17.72 -8.57 -1.12
N GLY A 94 16.50 -8.03 -1.11
CA GLY A 94 15.95 -7.24 -2.20
C GLY A 94 16.43 -5.78 -2.14
N ASP A 95 16.08 -5.02 -3.18
CA ASP A 95 16.37 -3.59 -3.23
C ASP A 95 15.38 -2.82 -2.34
N VAL A 96 15.77 -2.61 -1.08
CA VAL A 96 15.01 -1.84 -0.09
C VAL A 96 14.67 -0.45 -0.62
N ALA A 97 15.59 0.12 -1.38
CA ALA A 97 15.49 1.47 -1.88
C ALA A 97 14.44 1.58 -2.99
N LEU A 98 14.38 0.59 -3.89
CA LEU A 98 13.29 0.45 -4.85
C LEU A 98 11.95 0.28 -4.12
N ASN A 99 11.90 -0.50 -3.04
CA ASN A 99 10.65 -0.71 -2.30
C ASN A 99 10.17 0.56 -1.58
N VAL A 100 11.08 1.38 -1.04
CA VAL A 100 10.77 2.70 -0.48
C VAL A 100 10.19 3.61 -1.56
N THR A 101 10.81 3.68 -2.74
CA THR A 101 10.31 4.46 -3.88
C THR A 101 8.92 3.99 -4.32
N LEU A 102 8.70 2.68 -4.44
CA LEU A 102 7.40 2.09 -4.78
C LEU A 102 6.34 2.42 -3.74
N THR A 103 6.68 2.33 -2.44
CA THR A 103 5.78 2.62 -1.33
C THR A 103 5.35 4.09 -1.33
N ALA A 104 6.29 5.01 -1.57
CA ALA A 104 6.01 6.44 -1.66
C ALA A 104 5.07 6.77 -2.83
N LEU A 105 5.38 6.25 -4.02
CA LEU A 105 4.55 6.46 -5.21
C LEU A 105 3.16 5.81 -5.07
N ASN A 106 3.10 4.57 -4.57
CA ASN A 106 1.84 3.89 -4.36
C ASN A 106 0.98 4.62 -3.31
N SER A 107 1.59 5.15 -2.24
CA SER A 107 0.88 6.00 -1.27
C SER A 107 0.24 7.24 -1.92
N LEU A 108 0.97 7.93 -2.81
CA LEU A 108 0.43 9.05 -3.58
C LEU A 108 -0.73 8.62 -4.50
N PHE A 109 -0.58 7.53 -5.24
CA PHE A 109 -1.63 7.03 -6.13
C PHE A 109 -2.83 6.45 -5.37
N SER A 110 -2.62 5.93 -4.17
CA SER A 110 -3.68 5.30 -3.36
C SER A 110 -4.81 6.26 -3.00
N VAL A 111 -4.51 7.55 -2.87
CA VAL A 111 -5.52 8.61 -2.68
C VAL A 111 -6.57 8.58 -3.79
N PHE A 112 -6.15 8.26 -5.02
CA PHE A 112 -7.04 8.17 -6.17
C PHE A 112 -7.60 6.75 -6.36
N SER A 113 -6.77 5.70 -6.23
CA SER A 113 -7.21 4.33 -6.51
C SER A 113 -8.23 3.81 -5.48
N ILE A 114 -8.08 4.16 -4.19
CA ILE A 114 -9.05 3.79 -3.16
C ILE A 114 -10.39 4.47 -3.44
N ALA A 115 -10.40 5.74 -3.87
CA ALA A 115 -11.62 6.44 -4.23
C ALA A 115 -12.36 5.78 -5.40
N VAL A 116 -11.62 5.25 -6.38
CA VAL A 116 -12.19 4.52 -7.54
C VAL A 116 -12.75 3.15 -7.15
N ILE A 117 -12.22 2.50 -6.12
CA ILE A 117 -12.67 1.16 -5.69
C ILE A 117 -13.90 1.24 -4.78
N VAL A 118 -14.06 2.34 -4.05
CA VAL A 118 -15.17 2.55 -3.12
C VAL A 118 -16.45 3.07 -3.80
N ASN A 119 -16.31 3.73 -4.95
CA ASN A 119 -17.40 4.41 -5.68
C ASN A 119 -17.90 3.59 -6.87
#